data_AF-A0A1I7XZG4-F1
#
_entry.id   AF-A0A1I7XZG4-F1
#
_cell.length_a   1.000
_cell.length_b   1.000
_cell.length_c   1.000
_cell.angle_alpha   90.00
_cell.angle_beta   90.00
_cell.angle_gamma   90.00
#
_symmetry.space_group_name_H-M   'P 1'
#
loop_
_entity.id
_entity.type
_entity.pdbx_description
1 polymer ?
#
loop_
_entity_poly.entity_id
_entity_poly.type
_entity_poly.pdbx_seq_one_letter_code
_entity_poly.pdbx_strand_id
1 'polypeptide(L)'
;SFWVEHFLSESCTGFDFHFGPKAAEVTSEVIQRWREMDPRRLPQKTFSGMWINSANTREFTEFDVESADLRLLQKIYRIVADANRKGMQTRIEYTEHPVYPGFRIYVVFRGRGETKKWTKEDWFSLARCTLITE
;
A
#
# COMPACT_ATOMS: atom_id res chain seq x y z
N SER A 1 -13.05 9.29 9.85
CA SER A 1 -12.08 10.40 9.66
C SER A 1 -12.23 11.00 8.25
N PHE A 2 -12.11 12.33 8.08
CA PHE A 2 -12.22 12.99 6.76
C PHE A 2 -11.31 12.35 5.70
N TRP A 3 -10.06 12.04 6.06
CA TRP A 3 -9.08 11.46 5.14
C TRP A 3 -9.46 10.05 4.71
N VAL A 4 -10.05 9.27 5.60
CA VAL A 4 -10.52 7.91 5.31
C VAL A 4 -11.74 7.95 4.41
N GLU A 5 -12.68 8.84 4.69
CA GLU A 5 -13.85 9.06 3.84
C GLU A 5 -13.45 9.54 2.45
N HIS A 6 -12.51 10.48 2.38
CA HIS A 6 -11.96 10.96 1.10
C HIS A 6 -11.23 9.84 0.36
N PHE A 7 -10.41 9.05 1.05
CA PHE A 7 -9.70 7.90 0.47
C PHE A 7 -10.65 6.89 -0.16
N LEU A 8 -11.73 6.56 0.55
CA LEU A 8 -12.71 5.55 0.12
C LEU A 8 -13.79 6.11 -0.82
N SER A 9 -13.80 7.41 -1.08
CA SER A 9 -14.73 8.06 -2.02
C SER A 9 -14.37 7.76 -3.48
N GLU A 10 -15.38 7.54 -4.31
CA GLU A 10 -15.21 7.38 -5.77
C GLU A 10 -14.61 8.62 -6.45
N SER A 11 -14.78 9.81 -5.86
CA SER A 11 -14.26 11.06 -6.40
C SER A 11 -12.75 11.24 -6.20
N CYS A 12 -12.12 10.43 -5.35
CA CYS A 12 -10.68 10.51 -5.09
C CYS A 12 -9.92 9.73 -6.17
N THR A 13 -9.06 10.40 -6.94
CA THR A 13 -8.21 9.79 -7.98
C THR A 13 -6.80 9.43 -7.48
N GLY A 14 -6.56 9.61 -6.18
CA GLY A 14 -5.25 9.46 -5.52
C GLY A 14 -4.64 10.81 -5.16
N PHE A 15 -3.70 10.81 -4.23
CA PHE A 15 -2.96 12.01 -3.84
C PHE A 15 -1.57 11.63 -3.31
N ASP A 16 -0.57 12.47 -3.57
CA ASP A 16 0.79 12.35 -3.02
C ASP A 16 0.92 13.30 -1.82
N PHE A 17 0.38 12.89 -0.68
CA PHE A 17 0.39 13.72 0.54
C PHE A 17 1.13 13.02 1.66
N HIS A 18 2.04 13.74 2.30
CA HIS A 18 2.78 13.22 3.44
C HIS A 18 1.98 13.42 4.74
N PHE A 19 1.38 12.36 5.25
CA PHE A 19 0.61 12.38 6.50
C PHE A 19 1.44 12.51 7.80
N GLY A 20 2.76 12.73 7.69
CA GLY A 20 3.65 12.75 8.85
C GLY A 20 3.49 11.51 9.76
N PRO A 21 3.55 11.69 11.08
CA PRO A 21 3.32 10.62 12.07
C PRO A 21 1.91 10.01 12.03
N LYS A 22 0.89 10.75 11.55
CA LYS A 22 -0.52 10.27 11.49
C LYS A 22 -0.76 9.29 10.34
N ALA A 23 0.22 9.09 9.47
CA ALA A 23 0.13 8.19 8.33
C ALA A 23 -0.26 6.76 8.73
N ALA A 24 0.25 6.27 9.86
CA ALA A 24 -0.05 4.94 10.38
C ALA A 24 -1.52 4.78 10.75
N GLU A 25 -2.03 5.71 11.56
CA GLU A 25 -3.43 5.75 11.99
C GLU A 25 -4.38 5.82 10.79
N VAL A 26 -4.11 6.72 9.85
CA VAL A 26 -4.91 6.86 8.63
C VAL A 26 -4.86 5.59 7.79
N THR A 27 -3.69 4.98 7.60
CA THR A 27 -3.54 3.75 6.82
C THR A 27 -4.32 2.59 7.43
N SER A 28 -4.20 2.39 8.74
CA SER A 28 -4.94 1.34 9.44
C SER A 28 -6.45 1.56 9.40
N GLU A 29 -6.92 2.79 9.63
CA GLU A 29 -8.35 3.11 9.56
C GLU A 29 -8.88 2.93 8.13
N VAL A 30 -8.08 3.30 7.10
CA VAL A 30 -8.39 3.03 5.68
C VAL A 30 -8.55 1.54 5.41
N ILE A 31 -7.56 0.71 5.78
CA ILE A 31 -7.58 -0.72 5.50
C ILE A 31 -8.73 -1.40 6.24
N GLN A 32 -8.91 -1.07 7.52
CA GLN A 32 -10.00 -1.60 8.33
C GLN A 32 -11.36 -1.26 7.70
N ARG A 33 -11.60 0.01 7.41
CA ARG A 33 -12.89 0.45 6.88
C ARG A 33 -13.13 -0.01 5.46
N TRP A 34 -12.07 -0.18 4.66
CA TRP A 34 -12.13 -0.82 3.36
C TRP A 34 -12.54 -2.29 3.43
N ARG A 35 -12.21 -3.02 4.51
CA ARG A 35 -12.65 -4.42 4.69
C ARG A 35 -14.07 -4.55 5.20
N GLU A 36 -14.53 -3.57 5.99
CA GLU A 36 -15.87 -3.53 6.58
C GLU A 36 -16.92 -2.98 5.63
N MET A 37 -16.52 -2.19 4.63
CA MET A 37 -17.45 -1.60 3.67
C MET A 37 -17.99 -2.65 2.69
N ASP A 38 -19.15 -2.33 2.10
CA ASP A 38 -19.68 -3.12 0.99
C ASP A 38 -18.66 -3.09 -0.17
N PRO A 39 -18.20 -4.25 -0.67
CA PRO A 39 -17.23 -4.37 -1.73
C PRO A 39 -17.69 -3.62 -2.98
N ARG A 40 -17.02 -2.51 -3.24
CA ARG A 40 -17.21 -1.73 -4.47
C ARG A 40 -15.87 -1.53 -5.16
N ARG A 41 -15.90 -1.48 -6.49
CA ARG A 41 -14.74 -1.11 -7.29
C ARG A 41 -14.34 0.32 -6.94
N LEU A 42 -13.26 0.46 -6.19
CA LEU A 42 -12.65 1.76 -6.01
C LEU A 42 -11.84 2.09 -7.28
N PRO A 43 -11.84 3.36 -7.73
CA PRO A 43 -10.90 3.77 -8.75
C PRO A 43 -9.47 3.38 -8.35
N GLN A 44 -8.61 3.14 -9.34
CA GLN A 44 -7.22 2.80 -9.06
C GLN A 44 -6.48 4.03 -8.54
N LYS A 45 -6.21 4.07 -7.23
CA LYS A 45 -5.59 5.21 -6.55
C LYS A 45 -4.18 4.87 -6.09
N THR A 46 -3.39 5.89 -5.81
CA THR A 46 -2.02 5.74 -5.30
C THR A 46 -1.81 6.74 -4.17
N PHE A 47 -1.30 6.24 -3.04
CA PHE A 47 -1.09 7.02 -1.82
C PHE A 47 0.32 6.76 -1.30
N SER A 48 1.19 7.73 -1.49
CA SER A 48 2.62 7.65 -1.16
C SER A 48 2.94 8.21 0.22
N GLY A 49 4.04 7.72 0.80
CA GLY A 49 4.57 8.26 2.05
C GLY A 49 3.79 7.81 3.29
N MET A 50 3.09 6.69 3.16
CA MET A 50 2.31 6.05 4.22
C MET A 50 3.21 5.23 5.14
N TRP A 51 2.64 4.83 6.28
CA TRP A 51 3.20 3.90 7.25
C TRP A 51 2.10 2.89 7.61
N ILE A 52 2.45 1.63 7.85
CA ILE A 52 1.48 0.54 8.07
C ILE A 52 1.84 -0.31 9.29
N ASN A 53 2.62 0.26 10.20
CA ASN A 53 3.16 -0.42 11.39
C ASN A 53 2.09 -0.88 12.39
N SER A 54 0.86 -0.41 12.27
CA SER A 54 -0.32 -0.83 13.04
C SER A 54 -1.19 -1.90 12.36
N ALA A 55 -0.87 -2.32 11.13
CA ALA A 55 -1.64 -3.38 10.46
C ALA A 55 -1.17 -4.78 10.86
N ASN A 56 -2.09 -5.75 10.77
CA ASN A 56 -1.76 -7.16 10.97
C ASN A 56 -1.02 -7.70 9.74
N THR A 57 0.29 -7.92 9.87
CA THR A 57 1.17 -8.40 8.79
C THR A 57 0.74 -9.73 8.17
N ARG A 58 -0.01 -10.56 8.93
CA ARG A 58 -0.48 -11.88 8.48
C ARG A 58 -1.60 -11.82 7.44
N GLU A 59 -2.25 -10.68 7.31
CA GLU A 59 -3.33 -10.45 6.34
C GLU A 59 -2.80 -10.05 4.96
N PHE A 60 -1.49 -9.92 4.85
CA PHE A 60 -0.81 -9.57 3.62
C PHE A 60 -0.08 -10.77 3.06
N THR A 61 -0.06 -10.85 1.73
CA THR A 61 0.66 -11.86 0.96
C THR A 61 1.66 -11.18 0.06
N GLU A 62 2.85 -11.78 -0.09
CA GLU A 62 3.87 -11.27 -0.99
C GLU A 62 3.34 -11.28 -2.42
N PHE A 63 3.46 -10.14 -3.10
CA PHE A 63 2.90 -9.98 -4.44
C PHE A 63 3.87 -10.46 -5.50
N ASP A 64 3.45 -11.43 -6.31
CA ASP A 64 4.16 -11.82 -7.53
C ASP A 64 3.77 -10.92 -8.70
N VAL A 65 4.71 -10.06 -9.07
CA VAL A 65 4.56 -9.00 -10.08
C VAL A 65 4.25 -9.59 -11.46
N GLU A 66 4.70 -10.81 -11.78
CA GLU A 66 4.54 -11.39 -13.12
C GLU A 66 3.08 -11.63 -13.53
N SER A 67 2.16 -11.66 -12.57
CA SER A 67 0.73 -11.95 -12.77
C SER A 67 -0.17 -10.71 -12.87
N ALA A 68 0.37 -9.50 -12.72
CA ALA A 68 -0.43 -8.26 -12.66
C ALA A 68 -0.90 -7.75 -14.03
N ASP A 69 -1.98 -6.97 -14.00
CA ASP A 69 -2.40 -6.16 -15.14
C ASP A 69 -1.34 -5.09 -15.50
N LEU A 70 -1.30 -4.71 -16.78
CA LEU A 70 -0.32 -3.75 -17.30
C LEU A 70 -0.36 -2.38 -16.60
N ARG A 71 -1.53 -1.90 -16.18
CA ARG A 71 -1.67 -0.60 -15.51
C ARG A 71 -1.10 -0.62 -14.11
N LEU A 72 -1.38 -1.66 -13.31
CA LEU A 72 -0.78 -1.84 -12.00
C LEU A 72 0.74 -1.99 -12.11
N LEU A 73 1.21 -2.82 -13.05
CA LEU A 73 2.64 -3.00 -13.34
C LEU A 73 3.35 -1.68 -13.59
N GLN A 74 2.80 -0.84 -14.46
CA GLN A 74 3.38 0.47 -14.78
C GLN A 74 3.52 1.36 -13.53
N LYS A 75 2.53 1.35 -12.63
CA LYS A 75 2.60 2.11 -11.37
C LYS A 75 3.65 1.54 -10.42
N ILE A 76 3.66 0.22 -10.23
CA ILE A 76 4.65 -0.46 -9.38
C ILE A 76 6.06 -0.20 -9.90
N TYR A 77 6.31 -0.38 -11.19
CA TYR A 77 7.64 -0.15 -11.76
C TYR A 77 8.12 1.29 -11.63
N ARG A 78 7.23 2.29 -11.73
CA ARG A 78 7.59 3.69 -11.46
C ARG A 78 8.06 3.89 -10.02
N ILE A 79 7.36 3.31 -9.05
CA ILE A 79 7.73 3.40 -7.63
C ILE A 79 9.05 2.67 -7.35
N VAL A 80 9.21 1.47 -7.90
CA VAL A 80 10.44 0.66 -7.76
C VAL A 80 11.63 1.36 -8.40
N ALA A 81 11.48 1.92 -9.61
CA ALA A 81 12.53 2.66 -10.28
C ALA A 81 12.98 3.91 -9.50
N ASP A 82 12.04 4.66 -8.90
CA ASP A 82 12.36 5.78 -8.01
C ASP A 82 13.12 5.32 -6.75
N ALA A 83 12.70 4.22 -6.14
CA ALA A 83 13.37 3.64 -4.96
C ALA A 83 14.80 3.18 -5.29
N ASN A 84 14.99 2.48 -6.41
CA ASN A 84 16.29 2.01 -6.87
C ASN A 84 17.27 3.16 -7.13
N ARG A 85 16.81 4.26 -7.75
CA ARG A 85 17.63 5.48 -7.93
C ARG A 85 18.11 6.08 -6.62
N LYS A 86 17.38 5.84 -5.52
CA LYS A 86 17.72 6.28 -4.17
C LYS A 86 18.49 5.22 -3.36
N GLY A 87 18.90 4.11 -3.99
CA GLY A 87 19.58 3.00 -3.32
C GLY A 87 18.71 2.28 -2.28
N MET A 88 17.37 2.35 -2.44
CA MET A 88 16.42 1.70 -1.55
C MET A 88 16.04 0.32 -2.09
N GLN A 89 15.76 -0.61 -1.17
CA GLN A 89 15.15 -1.89 -1.51
C GLN A 89 13.62 -1.76 -1.49
N THR A 90 12.95 -2.60 -2.28
CA THR A 90 11.49 -2.65 -2.33
C THR A 90 10.95 -4.03 -2.01
N ARG A 91 9.82 -4.07 -1.30
CA ARG A 91 9.00 -5.27 -1.11
C ARG A 91 7.55 -4.93 -1.46
N ILE A 92 6.86 -5.83 -2.13
CA ILE A 92 5.48 -5.63 -2.53
C ILE A 92 4.63 -6.70 -1.86
N GLU A 93 3.58 -6.26 -1.19
CA GLU A 93 2.60 -7.12 -0.55
C GLU A 93 1.21 -6.69 -1.00
N TYR A 94 0.21 -7.55 -0.81
CA TYR A 94 -1.18 -7.18 -1.03
C TYR A 94 -2.09 -7.83 -0.01
N THR A 95 -3.26 -7.25 0.19
CA THR A 95 -4.35 -7.85 0.96
C THR A 95 -5.63 -7.81 0.11
N GLU A 96 -6.46 -8.83 0.30
CA GLU A 96 -7.70 -9.04 -0.46
C GLU A 96 -8.92 -8.61 0.36
N HIS A 97 -9.96 -8.12 -0.33
CA HIS A 97 -11.21 -7.80 0.33
C HIS A 97 -11.87 -9.11 0.81
N PRO A 98 -12.36 -9.20 2.06
CA PRO A 98 -12.86 -10.45 2.63
C PRO A 98 -14.03 -11.07 1.85
N VAL A 99 -14.83 -10.24 1.18
CA VAL A 99 -16.00 -10.66 0.38
C VAL A 99 -15.66 -10.85 -1.11
N TYR A 100 -14.70 -10.10 -1.67
CA TYR A 100 -14.36 -10.14 -3.10
C TYR A 100 -12.83 -10.15 -3.27
N PRO A 101 -12.21 -11.33 -3.42
CA PRO A 101 -10.75 -11.47 -3.52
C PRO A 101 -10.09 -10.70 -4.68
N GLY A 102 -10.89 -10.34 -5.69
CA GLY A 102 -10.46 -9.51 -6.81
C GLY A 102 -10.27 -8.03 -6.49
N PHE A 103 -10.76 -7.54 -5.34
CA PHE A 103 -10.50 -6.18 -4.87
C PHE A 103 -9.34 -6.21 -3.90
N ARG A 104 -8.29 -5.44 -4.20
CA ARG A 104 -7.00 -5.58 -3.53
C ARG A 104 -6.44 -4.23 -3.15
N ILE A 105 -5.75 -4.22 -2.01
CA ILE A 105 -4.83 -3.13 -1.65
C ILE A 105 -3.42 -3.69 -1.76
N TYR A 106 -2.65 -3.12 -2.67
CA TYR A 106 -1.22 -3.37 -2.80
C TYR A 106 -0.43 -2.37 -1.97
N VAL A 107 0.65 -2.85 -1.36
CA VAL A 107 1.55 -2.08 -0.51
C VAL A 107 2.96 -2.22 -1.06
N VAL A 108 3.51 -1.12 -1.58
CA VAL A 108 4.88 -1.06 -2.09
C VAL A 108 5.75 -0.41 -1.01
N PHE A 109 6.51 -1.23 -0.30
CA PHE A 109 7.46 -0.77 0.70
C PHE A 109 8.75 -0.26 0.07
N ARG A 110 9.35 0.76 0.70
CA ARG A 110 10.66 1.32 0.36
C ARG A 110 11.49 1.40 1.63
N GLY A 111 12.49 0.53 1.72
CA GLY A 111 13.38 0.39 2.86
C GLY A 111 14.78 0.84 2.48
N ARG A 112 15.56 1.32 3.45
CA ARG A 112 16.99 1.53 3.20
C ARG A 112 17.62 0.18 2.89
N GLY A 113 18.46 0.11 1.86
CA GLY A 113 19.27 -1.07 1.58
C GLY A 113 20.31 -1.23 2.68
N GLU A 114 19.93 -1.80 3.82
CA GLU A 114 20.85 -2.14 4.89
C GLU A 114 21.55 -3.47 4.58
N THR A 115 22.73 -3.67 5.16
CA THR A 115 23.55 -4.88 5.01
C THR A 115 22.88 -6.15 5.55
N LYS A 116 21.78 -6.01 6.30
CA LYS A 116 20.99 -7.12 6.84
C LYS A 116 19.73 -7.35 5.99
N LYS A 117 19.40 -8.62 5.74
CA LYS A 117 18.13 -9.02 5.10
C LYS A 117 16.96 -8.68 6.03
N TRP A 118 16.04 -7.84 5.55
CA TRP A 118 14.83 -7.45 6.29
C TRP A 118 13.83 -8.61 6.39
N THR A 119 13.25 -8.79 7.57
CA THR A 119 12.09 -9.66 7.80
C THR A 119 10.80 -8.96 7.36
N LYS A 120 9.69 -9.69 7.25
CA LYS A 120 8.38 -9.10 6.93
C LYS A 120 7.99 -8.05 7.97
N GLU A 121 8.23 -8.34 9.24
CA GLU A 121 7.95 -7.44 10.36
C GLU A 121 8.77 -6.14 10.28
N ASP A 122 10.03 -6.22 9.83
CA ASP A 122 10.88 -5.02 9.61
C ASP A 122 10.27 -4.11 8.53
N TRP A 123 9.75 -4.68 7.45
CA TRP A 123 9.08 -3.92 6.39
C TRP A 123 7.85 -3.17 6.90
N PHE A 124 7.00 -3.83 7.68
CA PHE A 124 5.79 -3.21 8.20
C PHE A 124 6.08 -2.16 9.28
N SER A 125 7.13 -2.35 10.08
CA SER A 125 7.45 -1.48 11.21
C SER A 125 8.33 -0.28 10.83
N LEU A 126 9.27 -0.43 9.90
CA LEU A 126 10.33 0.55 9.64
C LEU A 126 10.29 1.17 8.24
N ALA A 127 9.68 0.52 7.24
CA ALA A 127 9.65 1.07 5.88
C ALA A 127 8.46 1.99 5.66
N ARG A 128 8.73 3.03 4.86
CA ARG A 128 7.68 3.85 4.26
C ARG A 128 7.06 3.07 3.13
N CYS A 129 5.75 3.19 2.94
CA CYS A 129 5.06 2.49 1.87
C CYS A 129 4.27 3.43 0.96
N THR A 130 3.86 2.86 -0.17
CA THR A 130 2.85 3.42 -1.06
C THR A 130 1.71 2.43 -1.17
N LEU A 131 0.48 2.87 -0.91
CA LEU A 131 -0.73 2.07 -1.09
C LEU A 131 -1.27 2.26 -2.50
N ILE A 132 -1.72 1.17 -3.13
CA ILE A 132 -2.38 1.19 -4.43
C ILE A 132 -3.67 0.38 -4.30
N THR A 133 -4.81 0.95 -4.68
CA THR A 133 -6.10 0.24 -4.70
C THR A 133 -6.42 -0.26 -6.10
N GLU A 134 -7.06 -1.42 -6.20
CA GLU A 134 -7.60 -2.00 -7.44
C GLU A 134 -9.00 -2.59 -7.22
#